data_AF-A0A1I1U1W5-F1
#
_entry.id   AF-A0A1I1U1W5-F1
#
_cell.length_a   1.000
_cell.length_b   1.000
_cell.length_c   1.000
_cell.angle_alpha   90.00
_cell.angle_beta   90.00
_cell.angle_gamma   90.00
#
_symmetry.space_group_name_H-M   'P 1'
#
loop_
_entity.id
_entity.type
_entity.pdbx_description
1 polymer ?
#
loop_
_entity_poly.entity_id
_entity_poly.type
_entity_poly.pdbx_seq_one_letter_code
_entity_poly.pdbx_strand_id
1 'polypeptide(L)'
;MKTAMPYPTPAGEVTLQVVGAKVDGRALPLHMISRTHQVVALHEVERREWDEVRLELRAELPRGELSAGAWRDVVCVAVLTEGATNARTTARLSGTAEDGVRTGSITLTRGSHRSRAELSLYVVATVEGVPGRIIGGTEESWIVDLQAREPVRERELVIHKVDFRNTDEEWLRPYRDAPWLIETTGEMPTVHLNTGFEGIEDLLEGSGNPVEKAVRGMLAAQIATEAWTAMFQAAVDGLDVEDGVPQWPTGWRDRVLRGLVGDVFPDLSPADALRELHARRSEGGRWAELQPRIHYAAARRARLARNLGTTVRTLERSGEDNRR
;
A
#
# COMPACT_ATOMS: atom_id res chain seq x y z
N MET A 1 -3.52 3.75 -7.51
CA MET A 1 -3.21 3.93 -8.96
C MET A 1 -2.87 5.41 -9.16
N LYS A 2 -1.66 5.80 -9.58
CA LYS A 2 -1.38 7.23 -9.89
C LYS A 2 -1.88 7.45 -11.31
N THR A 3 -3.00 8.14 -11.44
CA THR A 3 -3.55 8.58 -12.71
C THR A 3 -2.47 9.38 -13.44
N ALA A 4 -2.12 9.00 -14.67
CA ALA A 4 -1.24 9.81 -15.50
C ALA A 4 -1.94 11.16 -15.72
N MET A 5 -1.36 12.23 -15.19
CA MET A 5 -1.92 13.56 -15.32
C MET A 5 -1.33 14.23 -16.57
N PRO A 6 -2.14 14.89 -17.41
CA PRO A 6 -1.66 15.59 -18.59
C PRO A 6 -0.96 16.93 -18.26
N TYR A 7 -0.40 17.06 -17.05
CA TYR A 7 0.22 18.27 -16.53
C TYR A 7 1.31 17.94 -15.50
N PRO A 8 2.27 18.84 -15.25
CA PRO A 8 3.33 18.62 -14.28
C PRO A 8 2.81 18.32 -12.87
N THR A 9 3.41 17.34 -12.21
CA THR A 9 3.11 16.96 -10.82
C THR A 9 4.42 16.87 -10.03
N PRO A 10 4.42 17.19 -8.72
CA PRO A 10 5.58 16.96 -7.87
C PRO A 10 6.01 15.49 -7.92
N ALA A 11 7.32 15.28 -7.99
CA ALA A 11 7.98 13.99 -7.88
C ALA A 11 8.14 13.56 -6.42
N GLY A 12 8.37 14.52 -5.53
CA GLY A 12 8.55 14.27 -4.11
C GLY A 12 7.32 13.69 -3.42
N GLU A 13 7.56 13.02 -2.30
CA GLU A 13 6.55 12.25 -1.58
C GLU A 13 5.62 13.17 -0.79
N VAL A 14 4.33 12.79 -0.78
CA VAL A 14 3.31 13.39 0.07
C VAL A 14 2.93 12.38 1.13
N THR A 15 3.19 12.69 2.39
CA THR A 15 2.89 11.78 3.51
C THR A 15 1.71 12.30 4.32
N LEU A 16 0.98 11.38 4.93
CA LEU A 16 -0.11 11.66 5.86
C LEU A 16 0.10 10.82 7.12
N GLN A 17 -0.11 11.43 8.28
CA GLN A 17 -0.08 10.77 9.57
C GLN A 17 -1.34 11.14 10.35
N VAL A 18 -1.94 10.14 11.00
CA VAL A 18 -2.88 10.36 12.10
C VAL A 18 -2.05 10.56 13.36
N VAL A 19 -2.09 11.79 13.90
CA VAL A 19 -1.30 12.16 15.09
C VAL A 19 -2.07 12.01 16.39
N GLY A 20 -3.40 11.93 16.30
CA GLY A 20 -4.32 11.72 17.40
C GLY A 20 -5.70 11.37 16.89
N ALA A 21 -6.56 10.87 17.78
CA ALA A 21 -7.97 10.63 17.49
C ALA A 21 -8.79 10.93 18.74
N LYS A 22 -10.04 11.36 18.54
CA LYS A 22 -11.02 11.53 19.60
C LYS A 22 -12.29 10.81 19.24
N VAL A 23 -12.85 10.04 20.16
CA VAL A 23 -14.17 9.42 20.01
C VAL A 23 -15.14 10.10 20.96
N ASP A 24 -16.22 10.65 20.41
CA ASP A 24 -17.21 11.46 21.12
C ASP A 24 -16.55 12.52 22.03
N GLY A 25 -15.51 13.18 21.49
CA GLY A 25 -14.74 14.22 22.18
C GLY A 25 -13.66 13.72 23.16
N ARG A 26 -13.60 12.42 23.47
CA ARG A 26 -12.57 11.83 24.35
C ARG A 26 -11.37 11.36 23.56
N ALA A 27 -10.16 11.62 24.04
CA ALA A 27 -8.94 11.14 23.38
C ALA A 27 -8.91 9.61 23.31
N LEU A 28 -8.67 9.08 22.11
CA LEU A 28 -8.37 7.69 21.90
C LEU A 28 -6.93 7.41 22.38
N PRO A 29 -6.67 6.32 23.11
CA PRO A 29 -5.31 5.96 23.50
C PRO A 29 -4.38 5.84 22.29
N LEU A 30 -3.14 6.33 22.41
CA LEU A 30 -2.20 6.35 21.29
C LEU A 30 -1.82 4.95 20.79
N HIS A 31 -1.91 3.92 21.64
CA HIS A 31 -1.66 2.53 21.23
C HIS A 31 -2.72 1.99 20.27
N MET A 32 -3.85 2.68 20.10
CA MET A 32 -4.88 2.38 19.11
C MET A 32 -4.61 3.03 17.74
N ILE A 33 -3.49 3.75 17.61
CA ILE A 33 -3.06 4.41 16.39
C ILE A 33 -1.68 3.87 16.01
N SER A 34 -1.62 3.00 15.01
CA SER A 34 -0.35 2.50 14.48
C SER A 34 0.10 3.32 13.29
N ARG A 35 1.18 4.09 13.46
CA ARG A 35 1.84 4.81 12.35
C ARG A 35 2.54 3.87 11.38
N THR A 36 3.11 2.77 11.90
CA THR A 36 3.80 1.75 11.10
C THR A 36 2.82 0.99 10.22
N HIS A 37 1.66 0.61 10.76
CA HIS A 37 0.63 -0.09 9.99
C HIS A 37 -0.34 0.85 9.26
N GLN A 38 -0.30 2.15 9.56
CA GLN A 38 -1.25 3.16 9.09
C GLN A 38 -2.70 2.77 9.42
N VAL A 39 -2.93 2.29 10.66
CA VAL A 39 -4.25 1.86 11.13
C VAL A 39 -4.66 2.62 12.38
N VAL A 40 -5.93 3.00 12.44
CA VAL A 40 -6.62 3.44 13.64
C VAL A 40 -7.67 2.38 13.98
N ALA A 41 -7.53 1.75 15.13
CA ALA A 41 -8.48 0.77 15.64
C ALA A 41 -9.47 1.44 16.60
N LEU A 42 -10.77 1.20 16.41
CA LEU A 42 -11.82 1.90 17.18
C LEU A 42 -12.61 0.98 18.13
N HIS A 43 -12.27 -0.32 18.26
CA HIS A 43 -13.01 -1.23 19.13
C HIS A 43 -12.87 -0.88 20.63
N GLU A 44 -11.80 -0.20 21.07
CA GLU A 44 -11.56 0.15 22.49
C GLU A 44 -12.20 1.45 22.98
N VAL A 45 -13.21 1.97 22.29
CA VAL A 45 -14.09 2.91 22.98
C VAL A 45 -14.89 2.02 23.93
N GLU A 46 -14.72 2.18 25.25
CA GLU A 46 -15.39 1.40 26.31
C GLU A 46 -16.95 1.47 26.28
N ARG A 47 -17.52 1.87 25.14
CA ARG A 47 -18.92 1.92 24.80
C ARG A 47 -19.14 1.20 23.47
N ARG A 48 -20.12 0.29 23.47
CA ARG A 48 -20.64 -0.34 22.24
C ARG A 48 -21.28 0.68 21.28
N GLU A 49 -21.57 1.88 21.76
CA GLU A 49 -22.27 2.94 21.06
C GLU A 49 -21.41 4.21 21.14
N TRP A 50 -20.82 4.56 20.00
CA TRP A 50 -20.19 5.86 19.75
C TRP A 50 -20.78 6.43 18.46
N ASP A 51 -20.81 7.75 18.35
CA ASP A 51 -21.45 8.44 17.23
C ASP A 51 -20.44 9.09 16.29
N GLU A 52 -19.36 9.65 16.85
CA GLU A 52 -18.39 10.44 16.11
C GLU A 52 -16.94 10.10 16.49
N VAL A 53 -16.08 9.95 15.48
CA VAL A 53 -14.62 9.93 15.63
C VAL A 53 -14.01 11.10 14.87
N ARG A 54 -13.22 11.92 15.56
CA ARG A 54 -12.43 12.99 14.98
C ARG A 54 -10.96 12.59 14.94
N LEU A 55 -10.42 12.43 13.73
CA LEU A 55 -9.00 12.13 13.51
C LEU A 55 -8.21 13.43 13.35
N GLU A 56 -7.13 13.56 14.09
CA GLU A 56 -6.18 14.68 13.99
C GLU A 56 -5.06 14.30 13.03
N LEU A 57 -4.84 15.13 12.02
CA LEU A 57 -4.02 14.82 10.85
C LEU A 57 -2.83 15.75 10.73
N ARG A 58 -1.70 15.18 10.33
CA ARG A 58 -0.49 15.91 9.91
C ARG A 58 -0.05 15.38 8.57
N ALA A 59 0.17 16.27 7.61
CA ALA A 59 0.69 15.94 6.30
C ALA A 59 2.00 16.67 6.04
N GLU A 60 2.92 16.02 5.33
CA GLU A 60 4.19 16.61 4.91
C GLU A 60 4.27 16.58 3.39
N LEU A 61 4.70 17.71 2.83
CA LEU A 61 4.69 17.98 1.39
C LEU A 61 6.11 18.21 0.86
N PRO A 62 6.37 17.95 -0.42
CA PRO A 62 7.68 18.23 -1.04
C PRO A 62 7.82 19.74 -1.28
N ARG A 63 8.13 20.48 -0.20
CA ARG A 63 8.15 21.95 -0.15
C ARG A 63 8.96 22.57 -1.29
N GLY A 64 10.20 22.13 -1.48
CA GLY A 64 11.11 22.71 -2.48
C GLY A 64 10.55 22.65 -3.90
N GLU A 65 9.93 21.53 -4.25
CA GLU A 65 9.27 21.38 -5.55
C GLU A 65 8.04 22.27 -5.63
N LEU A 66 7.16 22.22 -4.63
CA LEU A 66 5.91 22.99 -4.63
C LEU A 66 6.13 24.50 -4.71
N SER A 67 7.19 25.02 -4.10
CA SER A 67 7.55 26.44 -4.19
C SER A 67 8.22 26.83 -5.51
N ALA A 68 8.93 25.91 -6.16
CA ALA A 68 9.64 26.17 -7.41
C ALA A 68 8.79 25.87 -8.66
N GLY A 69 7.72 25.09 -8.51
CA GLY A 69 6.88 24.65 -9.61
C GLY A 69 5.84 25.69 -10.06
N ALA A 70 5.19 25.40 -11.19
CA ALA A 70 4.19 26.28 -11.82
C ALA A 70 2.79 26.25 -11.15
N TRP A 71 2.69 25.67 -9.96
CA TRP A 71 1.43 25.44 -9.26
C TRP A 71 1.05 26.65 -8.41
N ARG A 72 -0.22 27.03 -8.44
CA ARG A 72 -0.79 28.12 -7.62
C ARG A 72 -1.89 27.60 -6.72
N ASP A 73 -2.20 28.33 -5.66
CA ASP A 73 -3.31 28.01 -4.74
C ASP A 73 -3.28 26.57 -4.20
N VAL A 74 -2.11 26.12 -3.75
CA VAL A 74 -1.93 24.74 -3.30
C VAL A 74 -2.74 24.46 -2.03
N VAL A 75 -3.63 23.48 -2.10
CA VAL A 75 -4.52 23.03 -1.02
C VAL A 75 -4.32 21.54 -0.75
N CYS A 76 -4.34 21.16 0.52
CA CYS A 76 -4.35 19.76 0.93
C CYS A 76 -5.74 19.37 1.42
N VAL A 77 -6.27 18.28 0.88
CA VAL A 77 -7.61 17.76 1.20
C VAL A 77 -7.45 16.33 1.67
N ALA A 78 -7.79 16.09 2.94
CA ALA A 78 -7.98 14.75 3.47
C ALA A 78 -9.34 14.23 3.00
N VAL A 79 -9.39 12.97 2.58
CA VAL A 79 -10.58 12.31 2.07
C VAL A 79 -10.71 10.97 2.78
N LEU A 80 -11.82 10.80 3.48
CA LEU A 80 -12.21 9.56 4.13
C LEU A 80 -13.33 8.91 3.30
N THR A 81 -13.18 7.65 2.94
CA THR A 81 -14.16 6.92 2.12
C THR A 81 -14.42 5.52 2.66
N GLU A 82 -15.64 5.04 2.51
CA GLU A 82 -15.97 3.63 2.71
C GLU A 82 -16.75 3.07 1.53
N GLY A 83 -16.26 1.97 0.96
CA GLY A 83 -16.88 1.35 -0.21
C GLY A 83 -18.25 0.72 0.08
N ALA A 84 -18.45 0.14 1.27
CA ALA A 84 -19.68 -0.61 1.61
C ALA A 84 -20.92 0.29 1.70
N THR A 85 -20.76 1.52 2.19
CA THR A 85 -21.84 2.51 2.35
C THR A 85 -21.75 3.62 1.31
N ASN A 86 -20.69 3.63 0.49
CA ASN A 86 -20.33 4.73 -0.40
C ASN A 86 -20.20 6.08 0.32
N ALA A 87 -19.90 6.05 1.62
CA ALA A 87 -19.72 7.26 2.41
C ALA A 87 -18.42 7.96 2.02
N ARG A 88 -18.46 9.29 1.96
CA ARG A 88 -17.31 10.13 1.67
C ARG A 88 -17.34 11.40 2.50
N THR A 89 -16.29 11.62 3.27
CA THR A 89 -16.07 12.85 4.03
C THR A 89 -14.77 13.49 3.57
N THR A 90 -14.73 14.82 3.52
CA THR A 90 -13.54 15.57 3.13
C THR A 90 -13.24 16.67 4.12
N ALA A 91 -11.96 16.95 4.34
CA ALA A 91 -11.52 18.02 5.21
C ALA A 91 -10.29 18.71 4.61
N ARG A 92 -10.31 20.04 4.57
CA ARG A 92 -9.14 20.83 4.16
C ARG A 92 -8.14 20.88 5.32
N LEU A 93 -6.88 20.57 5.03
CA LEU A 93 -5.79 20.79 5.98
C LEU A 93 -5.27 22.22 5.85
N SER A 94 -5.02 22.83 7.00
CA SER A 94 -4.54 24.21 7.16
C SER A 94 -3.07 24.23 7.57
N GLY A 95 -2.39 25.32 7.27
CA GLY A 95 -0.99 25.51 7.63
C GLY A 95 -0.39 26.66 6.85
N THR A 96 0.80 27.08 7.25
CA THR A 96 1.63 28.05 6.54
C THR A 96 2.36 27.35 5.39
N ALA A 97 2.46 28.02 4.23
CA ALA A 97 3.19 27.48 3.07
C ALA A 97 4.69 27.31 3.36
N GLU A 98 5.20 28.05 4.35
CA GLU A 98 6.61 28.07 4.73
C GLU A 98 7.08 26.79 5.41
N ASP A 99 6.24 26.03 6.10
CA ASP A 99 6.73 24.89 6.89
C ASP A 99 6.68 23.55 6.14
N GLY A 100 6.07 23.49 4.95
CA GLY A 100 5.85 22.23 4.22
C GLY A 100 4.91 21.24 4.92
N VAL A 101 4.37 21.63 6.07
CA VAL A 101 3.52 20.82 6.93
C VAL A 101 2.09 21.38 6.89
N ARG A 102 1.11 20.48 6.77
CA ARG A 102 -0.31 20.82 6.89
C ARG A 102 -0.92 20.03 8.04
N THR A 103 -1.80 20.65 8.80
CA THR A 103 -2.50 20.02 9.91
C THR A 103 -3.99 20.25 9.80
N GLY A 104 -4.78 19.39 10.42
CA GLY A 104 -6.23 19.55 10.43
C GLY A 104 -6.88 18.34 11.06
N SER A 105 -8.18 18.20 10.84
CA SER A 105 -8.92 17.05 11.34
C SER A 105 -10.05 16.67 10.41
N ILE A 106 -10.36 15.38 10.36
CA ILE A 106 -11.50 14.83 9.64
C ILE A 106 -12.39 14.05 10.59
N THR A 107 -13.69 14.11 10.35
CA THR A 107 -14.69 13.47 11.19
C THR A 107 -15.29 12.26 10.48
N LEU A 108 -15.44 11.17 11.21
CA LEU A 108 -16.09 9.92 10.81
C LEU A 108 -17.31 9.75 11.71
N THR A 109 -18.50 9.59 11.13
CA THR A 109 -19.73 9.28 11.87
C THR A 109 -20.06 7.80 11.81
N ARG A 110 -20.43 7.19 12.95
CA ARG A 110 -20.70 5.75 13.06
C ARG A 110 -21.78 5.29 12.09
N GLY A 111 -22.87 6.05 11.99
CA GLY A 111 -24.04 5.70 11.16
C GLY A 111 -23.76 5.71 9.66
N SER A 112 -22.72 6.41 9.21
CA SER A 112 -22.34 6.46 7.79
C SER A 112 -21.36 5.36 7.40
N HIS A 113 -20.83 4.60 8.37
CA HIS A 113 -19.72 3.68 8.15
C HIS A 113 -20.04 2.27 8.69
N ARG A 114 -19.73 1.21 7.95
CA ARG A 114 -20.06 -0.16 8.34
C ARG A 114 -18.91 -0.84 9.08
N SER A 115 -17.72 -0.88 8.48
CA SER A 115 -16.60 -1.67 9.03
C SER A 115 -15.24 -1.00 8.89
N ARG A 116 -14.85 -0.56 7.69
CA ARG A 116 -13.51 -0.01 7.43
C ARG A 116 -13.63 1.20 6.52
N ALA A 117 -13.03 2.30 6.95
CA ALA A 117 -12.88 3.51 6.15
C ALA A 117 -11.43 3.71 5.74
N GLU A 118 -11.22 4.14 4.51
CA GLU A 118 -9.91 4.49 3.97
C GLU A 118 -9.72 6.01 4.03
N LEU A 119 -8.59 6.44 4.58
CA LEU A 119 -8.19 7.84 4.69
C LEU A 119 -6.98 8.11 3.79
N SER A 120 -7.16 9.00 2.83
CA SER A 120 -6.14 9.44 1.88
C SER A 120 -5.97 10.96 1.91
N LEU A 121 -4.82 11.46 1.44
CA LEU A 121 -4.60 12.88 1.21
C LEU A 121 -4.44 13.16 -0.28
N TYR A 122 -5.04 14.24 -0.75
CA TYR A 122 -4.80 14.80 -2.08
C TYR A 122 -4.26 16.22 -1.98
N VAL A 123 -3.27 16.51 -2.81
CA VAL A 123 -2.74 17.86 -3.04
C VAL A 123 -3.36 18.38 -4.32
N VAL A 124 -4.06 19.51 -4.19
CA VAL A 124 -4.83 20.14 -5.26
C VAL A 124 -4.27 21.52 -5.52
N ALA A 125 -4.19 21.95 -6.77
CA ALA A 125 -3.67 23.25 -7.14
C ALA A 125 -4.33 23.78 -8.42
N THR A 126 -4.08 25.05 -8.69
CA THR A 126 -4.27 25.67 -9.99
C THR A 126 -3.05 25.36 -10.87
N VAL A 127 -3.27 24.69 -12.00
CA VAL A 127 -2.22 24.35 -12.99
C VAL A 127 -2.64 24.89 -14.34
N GLU A 128 -1.76 25.64 -15.00
CA GLU A 128 -2.03 26.25 -16.31
C GLU A 128 -3.34 27.06 -16.34
N GLY A 129 -3.62 27.77 -15.23
CA GLY A 129 -4.84 28.59 -15.08
C GLY A 129 -6.12 27.82 -14.74
N VAL A 130 -6.07 26.48 -14.66
CA VAL A 130 -7.22 25.66 -14.30
C VAL A 130 -7.17 25.29 -12.81
N PRO A 131 -8.10 25.78 -11.99
CA PRO A 131 -8.14 25.46 -10.56
C PRO A 131 -8.60 24.01 -10.30
N GLY A 132 -8.29 23.49 -9.12
CA GLY A 132 -8.86 22.22 -8.64
C GLY A 132 -8.21 20.95 -9.19
N ARG A 133 -7.03 21.03 -9.80
CA ARG A 133 -6.33 19.86 -10.34
C ARG A 133 -5.53 19.13 -9.26
N ILE A 134 -5.63 17.80 -9.24
CA ILE A 134 -4.85 16.96 -8.32
C ILE A 134 -3.41 16.88 -8.83
N ILE A 135 -2.48 17.45 -8.09
CA ILE A 135 -1.06 17.42 -8.40
C ILE A 135 -0.30 16.35 -7.62
N GLY A 136 -0.85 15.86 -6.50
CA GLY A 136 -0.20 14.82 -5.70
C GLY A 136 -1.15 14.19 -4.69
N GLY A 137 -0.64 13.25 -3.92
CA GLY A 137 -1.41 12.58 -2.87
C GLY A 137 -0.63 11.44 -2.25
N THR A 138 -1.20 10.87 -1.19
CA THR A 138 -0.60 9.75 -0.47
C THR A 138 -0.48 8.50 -1.34
N GLU A 139 0.64 7.80 -1.20
CA GLU A 139 0.90 6.51 -1.84
C GLU A 139 -0.07 5.43 -1.32
N GLU A 140 -0.26 5.39 0.00
CA GLU A 140 -1.12 4.44 0.70
C GLU A 140 -2.15 5.18 1.56
N SER A 141 -3.35 4.60 1.63
CA SER A 141 -4.40 5.07 2.53
C SER A 141 -4.15 4.52 3.93
N TRP A 142 -4.44 5.35 4.93
CA TRP A 142 -4.69 4.89 6.29
C TRP A 142 -5.99 4.09 6.34
N ILE A 143 -6.04 3.07 7.21
CA ILE A 143 -7.26 2.33 7.51
C ILE A 143 -7.79 2.77 8.86
N VAL A 144 -9.07 3.12 8.90
CA VAL A 144 -9.82 3.33 10.13
C VAL A 144 -10.73 2.13 10.29
N ASP A 145 -10.36 1.21 11.19
CA ASP A 145 -11.08 -0.02 11.41
C ASP A 145 -12.01 0.14 12.62
N LEU A 146 -13.31 0.07 12.34
CA LEU A 146 -14.37 0.26 13.34
C LEU A 146 -14.53 -0.95 14.26
N GLN A 147 -13.94 -2.10 13.89
CA GLN A 147 -14.12 -3.39 14.55
C GLN A 147 -12.83 -3.98 15.11
N ALA A 148 -11.65 -3.51 14.69
CA ALA A 148 -10.37 -4.04 15.18
C ALA A 148 -10.08 -3.60 16.62
N ARG A 149 -9.58 -4.54 17.42
CA ARG A 149 -9.08 -4.32 18.80
C ARG A 149 -7.66 -3.80 18.84
N GLU A 150 -6.86 -4.14 17.84
CA GLU A 150 -5.48 -3.71 17.72
C GLU A 150 -5.32 -2.98 16.38
N PRO A 151 -4.52 -1.91 16.31
CA PRO A 151 -4.26 -1.20 15.07
C PRO A 151 -3.24 -1.93 14.21
N VAL A 152 -3.51 -3.20 13.93
CA VAL A 152 -2.76 -3.99 12.98
C VAL A 152 -3.47 -3.89 11.64
N ARG A 153 -2.70 -3.60 10.59
CA ARG A 153 -3.19 -3.82 9.24
C ARG A 153 -3.20 -5.32 9.05
N GLU A 154 -4.34 -5.91 8.70
CA GLU A 154 -4.36 -7.26 8.14
C GLU A 154 -3.50 -7.24 6.89
N ARG A 155 -2.21 -7.50 7.05
CA ARG A 155 -1.28 -7.60 5.96
C ARG A 155 -1.59 -8.90 5.24
N GLU A 156 -1.45 -8.89 3.92
CA GLU A 156 -1.55 -10.11 3.14
C GLU A 156 -0.26 -10.96 3.29
N LEU A 157 0.80 -10.42 3.92
CA LEU A 157 2.09 -11.07 4.17
C LEU A 157 2.82 -10.55 5.43
N VAL A 158 3.68 -11.38 6.00
CA VAL A 158 4.60 -11.07 7.11
C VAL A 158 6.00 -10.80 6.54
N ILE A 159 6.77 -9.90 7.16
CA ILE A 159 8.20 -9.72 6.85
C ILE A 159 8.99 -10.22 8.05
N HIS A 160 9.79 -11.27 7.86
CA HIS A 160 10.63 -11.85 8.89
C HIS A 160 12.10 -11.59 8.55
N LYS A 161 12.81 -10.86 9.41
CA LYS A 161 14.22 -10.49 9.18
C LYS A 161 15.13 -11.43 9.94
N VAL A 162 16.04 -12.09 9.26
CA VAL A 162 16.90 -13.11 9.85
C VAL A 162 18.17 -13.30 9.02
N ASP A 163 19.30 -13.56 9.67
CA ASP A 163 20.55 -13.91 8.99
C ASP A 163 20.48 -15.38 8.59
N PHE A 164 20.40 -15.66 7.29
CA PHE A 164 20.27 -17.03 6.80
C PHE A 164 21.51 -17.89 7.09
N ARG A 165 22.66 -17.28 7.38
CA ARG A 165 23.89 -17.98 7.78
C ARG A 165 23.88 -18.37 9.25
N ASN A 166 23.32 -17.50 10.09
CA ASN A 166 23.39 -17.59 11.55
C ASN A 166 21.99 -17.57 12.16
N THR A 167 21.18 -18.57 11.79
CA THR A 167 19.81 -18.74 12.28
C THR A 167 19.58 -20.14 12.87
N ASP A 168 18.67 -20.21 13.83
CA ASP A 168 18.12 -21.44 14.40
C ASP A 168 17.20 -22.17 13.40
N GLU A 169 16.69 -21.47 12.38
CA GLU A 169 15.89 -22.04 11.30
C GLU A 169 16.76 -22.71 10.24
N GLU A 170 17.09 -23.98 10.45
CA GLU A 170 18.06 -24.70 9.61
C GLU A 170 17.70 -24.75 8.12
N TRP A 171 16.41 -24.69 7.79
CA TRP A 171 15.90 -24.73 6.42
C TRP A 171 16.26 -23.47 5.60
N LEU A 172 16.63 -22.35 6.24
CA LEU A 172 17.08 -21.13 5.57
C LEU A 172 18.56 -21.19 5.15
N ARG A 173 19.39 -22.00 5.85
CA ARG A 173 20.84 -22.08 5.63
C ARG A 173 21.27 -22.45 4.20
N PRO A 174 20.56 -23.34 3.46
CA PRO A 174 20.85 -23.61 2.05
C PRO A 174 20.74 -22.38 1.15
N TYR A 175 19.96 -21.38 1.55
CA TYR A 175 19.66 -20.17 0.77
C TYR A 175 20.44 -18.94 1.22
N ARG A 176 21.51 -19.12 2.00
CA ARG A 176 22.33 -18.03 2.59
C ARG A 176 22.83 -16.94 1.63
N ASP A 177 22.85 -17.23 0.33
CA ASP A 177 23.29 -16.31 -0.73
C ASP A 177 22.11 -15.57 -1.39
N ALA A 178 20.87 -15.92 -1.04
CA ALA A 178 19.66 -15.22 -1.49
C ALA A 178 19.38 -14.00 -0.59
N PRO A 179 19.01 -12.85 -1.16
CA PRO A 179 18.70 -11.64 -0.40
C PRO A 179 17.34 -11.70 0.32
N TRP A 180 16.40 -12.49 -0.21
CA TRP A 180 15.13 -12.80 0.44
C TRP A 180 14.58 -14.14 -0.07
N LEU A 181 13.59 -14.67 0.65
CA LEU A 181 12.76 -15.80 0.25
C LEU A 181 11.29 -15.50 0.55
N ILE A 182 10.39 -16.17 -0.17
CA ILE A 182 8.96 -16.09 0.08
C ILE A 182 8.46 -17.49 0.47
N GLU A 183 7.96 -17.61 1.68
CA GLU A 183 7.27 -18.79 2.18
C GLU A 183 5.75 -18.57 2.05
N THR A 184 5.01 -19.55 1.53
CA THR A 184 3.54 -19.49 1.39
C THR A 184 2.82 -20.68 2.02
N THR A 185 3.58 -21.55 2.69
CA THR A 185 3.10 -22.79 3.33
C THR A 185 2.53 -22.56 4.73
N GLY A 186 2.93 -21.48 5.40
CA GLY A 186 2.44 -21.12 6.73
C GLY A 186 1.01 -20.57 6.77
N GLU A 187 0.56 -20.22 7.98
CA GLU A 187 -0.74 -19.57 8.22
C GLU A 187 -0.87 -18.24 7.46
N MET A 188 0.23 -17.50 7.39
CA MET A 188 0.40 -16.29 6.59
C MET A 188 1.65 -16.43 5.72
N PRO A 189 1.63 -15.91 4.48
CA PRO A 189 2.82 -15.91 3.66
C PRO A 189 3.85 -14.95 4.25
N THR A 190 5.11 -15.36 4.22
CA THR A 190 6.21 -14.66 4.89
C THR A 190 7.32 -14.37 3.89
N VAL A 191 7.73 -13.11 3.83
CA VAL A 191 8.97 -12.70 3.18
C VAL A 191 10.08 -12.76 4.21
N HIS A 192 10.97 -13.74 4.07
CA HIS A 192 12.19 -13.84 4.85
C HIS A 192 13.22 -12.92 4.22
N LEU A 193 13.61 -11.84 4.89
CA LEU A 193 14.64 -10.92 4.45
C LEU A 193 15.99 -11.32 5.08
N ASN A 194 16.99 -11.60 4.26
CA ASN A 194 18.29 -12.08 4.71
C ASN A 194 19.14 -10.91 5.23
N THR A 195 19.20 -10.70 6.53
CA THR A 195 20.03 -9.62 7.13
C THR A 195 21.54 -9.92 7.03
N GLY A 196 21.92 -11.17 6.76
CA GLY A 196 23.28 -11.54 6.43
C GLY A 196 23.70 -11.15 5.00
N PHE A 197 22.76 -10.75 4.14
CA PHE A 197 23.06 -10.23 2.81
C PHE A 197 23.49 -8.76 2.90
N GLU A 198 24.71 -8.46 2.48
CA GLU A 198 25.34 -7.16 2.71
C GLU A 198 24.50 -6.00 2.15
N GLY A 199 24.20 -5.03 3.04
CA GLY A 199 23.60 -3.74 2.68
C GLY A 199 22.10 -3.75 2.38
N ILE A 200 21.40 -4.90 2.39
CA ILE A 200 19.98 -4.92 2.03
C ILE A 200 19.07 -4.33 3.11
N GLU A 201 19.36 -4.62 4.37
CA GLU A 201 18.58 -4.10 5.51
C GLU A 201 18.75 -2.58 5.61
N ASP A 202 20.00 -2.11 5.60
CA ASP A 202 20.33 -0.69 5.61
C ASP A 202 19.69 0.08 4.46
N LEU A 203 19.65 -0.52 3.26
CA LEU A 203 19.02 0.08 2.09
C LEU A 203 17.49 0.18 2.25
N LEU A 204 16.84 -0.86 2.79
CA LEU A 204 15.39 -0.91 2.98
C LEU A 204 14.91 -0.05 4.15
N GLU A 205 15.73 0.15 5.19
CA GLU A 205 15.37 0.93 6.38
C GLU A 205 15.89 2.37 6.37
N GLY A 206 17.00 2.63 5.67
CA GLY A 206 17.72 3.89 5.74
C GLY A 206 16.91 5.07 5.21
N SER A 207 17.12 6.26 5.77
CA SER A 207 16.47 7.51 5.31
C SER A 207 17.16 8.18 4.13
N GLY A 208 18.01 7.44 3.41
CA GLY A 208 19.07 7.85 2.48
C GLY A 208 18.86 9.00 1.50
N ASN A 209 19.88 9.30 0.70
CA ASN A 209 19.80 10.34 -0.32
C ASN A 209 18.72 10.01 -1.39
N PRO A 210 18.29 10.97 -2.25
CA PRO A 210 17.23 10.72 -3.23
C PRO A 210 17.45 9.48 -4.12
N VAL A 211 18.70 9.18 -4.48
CA VAL A 211 19.06 7.99 -5.27
C VAL A 211 18.83 6.72 -4.45
N GLU A 212 19.32 6.66 -3.20
CA GLU A 212 19.11 5.54 -2.29
C GLU A 212 17.62 5.29 -2.03
N LYS A 213 16.82 6.35 -1.85
CA LYS A 213 15.35 6.24 -1.70
C LYS A 213 14.70 5.65 -2.94
N ALA A 214 15.16 6.04 -4.13
CA ALA A 214 14.61 5.53 -5.38
C ALA A 214 14.98 4.04 -5.59
N VAL A 215 16.24 3.68 -5.34
CA VAL A 215 16.71 2.28 -5.38
C VAL A 215 15.95 1.43 -4.37
N ARG A 216 15.74 1.92 -3.14
CA ARG A 216 14.89 1.25 -2.13
C ARG A 216 13.48 1.01 -2.66
N GLY A 217 12.85 2.04 -3.23
CA GLY A 217 11.49 1.91 -3.78
C GLY A 217 11.40 0.87 -4.91
N MET A 218 12.43 0.80 -5.76
CA MET A 218 12.54 -0.21 -6.81
C MET A 218 12.71 -1.62 -6.22
N LEU A 219 13.60 -1.80 -5.24
CA LEU A 219 13.84 -3.08 -4.60
C LEU A 219 12.59 -3.58 -3.86
N ALA A 220 11.93 -2.71 -3.10
CA ALA A 220 10.67 -3.03 -2.42
C ALA A 220 9.59 -3.46 -3.42
N ALA A 221 9.49 -2.79 -4.58
CA ALA A 221 8.55 -3.16 -5.63
C ALA A 221 8.89 -4.51 -6.29
N GLN A 222 10.18 -4.85 -6.42
CA GLN A 222 10.61 -6.16 -6.91
C GLN A 222 10.22 -7.26 -5.92
N ILE A 223 10.58 -7.12 -4.64
CA ILE A 223 10.23 -8.08 -3.58
C ILE A 223 8.70 -8.28 -3.54
N ALA A 224 7.94 -7.19 -3.60
CA ALA A 224 6.48 -7.25 -3.63
C ALA A 224 5.96 -7.99 -4.88
N THR A 225 6.56 -7.78 -6.05
CA THR A 225 6.16 -8.49 -7.28
C THR A 225 6.35 -10.00 -7.15
N GLU A 226 7.49 -10.41 -6.61
CA GLU A 226 7.80 -11.83 -6.37
C GLU A 226 6.84 -12.41 -5.31
N ALA A 227 6.59 -11.69 -4.21
CA ALA A 227 5.67 -12.11 -3.17
C ALA A 227 4.24 -12.29 -3.69
N TRP A 228 3.70 -11.31 -4.42
CA TRP A 228 2.37 -11.41 -5.03
C TRP A 228 2.27 -12.59 -6.00
N THR A 229 3.34 -12.84 -6.79
CA THR A 229 3.36 -13.97 -7.73
C THR A 229 3.32 -15.30 -6.98
N ALA A 230 4.19 -15.50 -6.00
CA ALA A 230 4.26 -16.74 -5.22
C ALA A 230 2.97 -16.96 -4.41
N MET A 231 2.45 -15.93 -3.76
CA MET A 231 1.18 -15.98 -3.03
C MET A 231 0.01 -16.34 -3.93
N PHE A 232 -0.08 -15.75 -5.13
CA PHE A 232 -1.14 -16.07 -6.08
C PHE A 232 -1.09 -17.53 -6.53
N GLN A 233 0.10 -18.01 -6.88
CA GLN A 233 0.32 -19.40 -7.27
C GLN A 233 -0.09 -20.36 -6.14
N ALA A 234 0.34 -20.10 -4.91
CA ALA A 234 -0.02 -20.89 -3.74
C ALA A 234 -1.51 -20.81 -3.37
N ALA A 235 -2.17 -19.67 -3.66
CA ALA A 235 -3.61 -19.53 -3.47
C ALA A 235 -4.41 -20.34 -4.50
N VAL A 236 -3.94 -20.41 -5.75
CA VAL A 236 -4.53 -21.25 -6.80
C VAL A 236 -4.30 -22.73 -6.52
N ASP A 237 -3.11 -23.10 -6.05
CA ASP A 237 -2.78 -24.49 -5.69
C ASP A 237 -3.61 -25.00 -4.50
N GLY A 238 -4.03 -24.11 -3.60
CA GLY A 238 -4.85 -24.42 -2.43
C GLY A 238 -6.36 -24.28 -2.65
N LEU A 239 -6.85 -24.25 -3.91
CA LEU A 239 -8.28 -24.17 -4.17
C LEU A 239 -8.99 -25.48 -3.84
N ASP A 240 -10.05 -25.38 -3.04
CA ASP A 240 -10.96 -26.49 -2.79
C ASP A 240 -12.01 -26.59 -3.89
N VAL A 241 -12.50 -27.80 -4.15
CA VAL A 241 -13.45 -28.10 -5.21
C VAL A 241 -14.62 -28.87 -4.64
N GLU A 242 -15.79 -28.21 -4.63
CA GLU A 242 -17.05 -28.81 -4.20
C GLU A 242 -17.92 -29.07 -5.43
N ASP A 243 -18.37 -30.31 -5.62
CA ASP A 243 -19.19 -30.73 -6.76
C ASP A 243 -18.63 -30.32 -8.14
N GLY A 244 -17.29 -30.34 -8.28
CA GLY A 244 -16.59 -29.93 -9.51
C GLY A 244 -16.50 -28.42 -9.71
N VAL A 245 -16.90 -27.61 -8.72
CA VAL A 245 -16.84 -26.15 -8.75
C VAL A 245 -15.78 -25.67 -7.76
N PRO A 246 -14.74 -24.94 -8.21
CA PRO A 246 -13.75 -24.36 -7.30
C PRO A 246 -14.39 -23.31 -6.41
N GLN A 247 -14.14 -23.41 -5.12
CA GLN A 247 -14.63 -22.49 -4.11
C GLN A 247 -13.61 -21.40 -3.83
N TRP A 248 -14.11 -20.22 -3.46
CA TRP A 248 -13.24 -19.17 -2.96
C TRP A 248 -12.60 -19.65 -1.66
N PRO A 249 -11.26 -19.60 -1.53
CA PRO A 249 -10.61 -19.96 -0.29
C PRO A 249 -10.88 -18.91 0.78
N THR A 250 -10.40 -19.12 2.00
CA THR A 250 -10.50 -18.16 3.10
C THR A 250 -9.14 -17.53 3.42
N GLY A 251 -9.15 -16.50 4.28
CA GLY A 251 -7.91 -15.88 4.79
C GLY A 251 -7.16 -15.08 3.72
N TRP A 252 -5.83 -15.15 3.74
CA TRP A 252 -4.99 -14.39 2.81
C TRP A 252 -5.18 -14.85 1.36
N ARG A 253 -5.48 -16.13 1.11
CA ARG A 253 -5.67 -16.69 -0.24
C ARG A 253 -6.85 -16.03 -0.96
N ASP A 254 -7.96 -15.77 -0.25
CA ASP A 254 -9.12 -15.05 -0.82
C ASP A 254 -8.73 -13.66 -1.32
N ARG A 255 -8.05 -12.89 -0.45
CA ARG A 255 -7.64 -11.52 -0.73
C ARG A 255 -6.69 -11.45 -1.91
N VAL A 256 -5.74 -12.37 -1.98
CA VAL A 256 -4.79 -12.46 -3.08
C VAL A 256 -5.49 -12.78 -4.40
N LEU A 257 -6.36 -13.79 -4.43
CA LEU A 257 -7.09 -14.15 -5.64
C LEU A 257 -7.98 -12.99 -6.09
N ARG A 258 -8.78 -12.39 -5.21
CA ARG A 258 -9.62 -11.24 -5.55
C ARG A 258 -8.81 -10.02 -6.00
N GLY A 259 -7.61 -9.84 -5.44
CA GLY A 259 -6.72 -8.73 -5.75
C GLY A 259 -6.07 -8.82 -7.13
N LEU A 260 -5.96 -10.02 -7.71
CA LEU A 260 -5.21 -10.26 -8.95
C LEU A 260 -6.07 -10.85 -10.08
N VAL A 261 -7.14 -11.59 -9.77
CA VAL A 261 -7.91 -12.34 -10.77
C VAL A 261 -8.47 -11.47 -11.88
N GLY A 262 -8.94 -10.26 -11.57
CA GLY A 262 -9.49 -9.32 -12.56
C GLY A 262 -8.41 -8.77 -13.50
N ASP A 263 -7.17 -8.72 -13.07
CA ASP A 263 -6.04 -8.30 -13.92
C ASP A 263 -5.53 -9.46 -14.79
N VAL A 264 -5.68 -10.71 -14.32
CA VAL A 264 -5.34 -11.91 -15.09
C VAL A 264 -6.42 -12.25 -16.13
N PHE A 265 -7.70 -12.01 -15.79
CA PHE A 265 -8.87 -12.26 -16.62
C PHE A 265 -9.80 -11.04 -16.65
N PRO A 266 -9.45 -9.98 -17.39
CA PRO A 266 -10.24 -8.74 -17.42
C PRO A 266 -11.64 -8.92 -18.01
N ASP A 267 -11.84 -9.94 -18.85
CA ASP A 267 -13.10 -10.17 -19.57
C ASP A 267 -14.05 -11.16 -18.85
N LEU A 268 -13.66 -11.68 -17.67
CA LEU A 268 -14.43 -12.68 -16.94
C LEU A 268 -14.98 -12.12 -15.63
N SER A 269 -16.12 -12.65 -15.21
CA SER A 269 -16.60 -12.44 -13.83
C SER A 269 -15.65 -13.11 -12.83
N PRO A 270 -15.57 -12.67 -11.57
CA PRO A 270 -14.70 -13.31 -10.58
C PRO A 270 -14.94 -14.81 -10.44
N ALA A 271 -16.21 -15.26 -10.48
CA ALA A 271 -16.54 -16.67 -10.37
C ALA A 271 -16.09 -17.46 -11.61
N ASP A 272 -16.28 -16.93 -12.81
CA ASP A 272 -15.83 -17.58 -14.05
C ASP A 272 -14.31 -17.61 -14.14
N ALA A 273 -13.64 -16.55 -13.70
CA ALA A 273 -12.19 -16.49 -13.67
C ALA A 273 -11.59 -17.50 -12.67
N LEU A 274 -12.26 -17.76 -11.55
CA LEU A 274 -11.85 -18.81 -10.61
C LEU A 274 -11.97 -20.21 -11.22
N ARG A 275 -13.05 -20.47 -11.97
CA ARG A 275 -13.21 -21.72 -12.74
C ARG A 275 -12.14 -21.87 -13.79
N GLU A 276 -11.85 -20.82 -14.54
CA GLU A 276 -10.81 -20.81 -15.57
C GLU A 276 -9.40 -21.03 -14.98
N LEU A 277 -9.10 -20.45 -13.81
CA LEU A 277 -7.86 -20.70 -13.07
C LEU A 277 -7.73 -22.18 -12.71
N HIS A 278 -8.78 -22.76 -12.11
CA HIS A 278 -8.78 -24.17 -11.72
C HIS A 278 -8.63 -25.09 -12.95
N ALA A 279 -9.40 -24.86 -14.01
CA ALA A 279 -9.32 -25.66 -15.24
C ALA A 279 -7.92 -25.62 -15.85
N ARG A 280 -7.31 -24.43 -15.99
CA ARG A 280 -5.94 -24.30 -16.54
C ARG A 280 -4.87 -24.93 -15.67
N ARG A 281 -5.12 -25.05 -14.36
CA ARG A 281 -4.20 -25.65 -13.40
C ARG A 281 -4.31 -27.18 -13.36
N SER A 282 -5.53 -27.70 -13.39
CA SER A 282 -5.86 -29.12 -13.18
C SER A 282 -5.92 -29.94 -14.47
N GLU A 283 -6.33 -29.35 -15.59
CA GLU A 283 -6.74 -30.09 -16.81
C GLU A 283 -5.71 -30.07 -17.95
N GLY A 284 -4.42 -29.88 -17.62
CA GLY A 284 -3.34 -30.22 -18.54
C GLY A 284 -2.80 -29.09 -19.44
N GLY A 285 -2.12 -28.11 -18.82
CA GLY A 285 -0.92 -27.53 -19.46
C GLY A 285 -0.98 -26.08 -19.93
N ARG A 286 -2.10 -25.37 -19.75
CA ARG A 286 -2.19 -23.95 -20.13
C ARG A 286 -1.84 -22.97 -19.01
N TRP A 287 -1.41 -23.48 -17.86
CA TRP A 287 -0.92 -22.65 -16.75
C TRP A 287 0.28 -21.77 -17.15
N ALA A 288 1.19 -22.31 -17.97
CA ALA A 288 2.32 -21.56 -18.49
C ALA A 288 1.89 -20.33 -19.32
N GLU A 289 0.78 -20.42 -20.04
CA GLU A 289 0.22 -19.31 -20.82
C GLU A 289 -0.30 -18.17 -19.94
N LEU A 290 -0.63 -18.44 -18.67
CA LEU A 290 -1.04 -17.41 -17.73
C LEU A 290 0.13 -16.69 -17.07
N GLN A 291 1.34 -17.26 -17.08
CA GLN A 291 2.48 -16.68 -16.38
C GLN A 291 2.77 -15.22 -16.75
N PRO A 292 2.72 -14.81 -18.04
CA PRO A 292 2.90 -13.40 -18.40
C PRO A 292 1.83 -12.48 -17.79
N ARG A 293 0.58 -12.95 -17.72
CA ARG A 293 -0.54 -12.18 -17.16
C ARG A 293 -0.47 -12.09 -15.64
N ILE A 294 -0.11 -13.19 -14.97
CA ILE A 294 0.12 -13.24 -13.52
C ILE A 294 1.26 -12.28 -13.16
N HIS A 295 2.38 -12.36 -13.87
CA HIS A 295 3.52 -11.47 -13.64
C HIS A 295 3.16 -10.00 -13.88
N TYR A 296 2.41 -9.70 -14.95
CA TYR A 296 1.90 -8.35 -15.21
C TYR A 296 1.00 -7.84 -14.06
N ALA A 297 0.05 -8.66 -13.62
CA ALA A 297 -0.87 -8.32 -12.54
C ALA A 297 -0.13 -8.08 -11.22
N ALA A 298 0.83 -8.95 -10.87
CA ALA A 298 1.69 -8.80 -9.70
C ALA A 298 2.56 -7.55 -9.76
N ALA A 299 3.22 -7.29 -10.90
CA ALA A 299 4.05 -6.10 -11.11
C ALA A 299 3.22 -4.81 -11.05
N ARG A 300 1.97 -4.84 -11.56
CA ARG A 300 1.02 -3.74 -11.46
C ARG A 300 0.61 -3.49 -10.02
N ARG A 301 0.29 -4.55 -9.27
CA ARG A 301 -0.06 -4.49 -7.84
C ARG A 301 1.09 -3.93 -7.00
N ALA A 302 2.32 -4.35 -7.30
CA ALA A 302 3.55 -3.88 -6.68
C ALA A 302 4.04 -2.49 -7.16
N ARG A 303 3.35 -1.87 -8.13
CA ARG A 303 3.71 -0.56 -8.72
C ARG A 303 5.12 -0.54 -9.33
N LEU A 304 5.62 -1.67 -9.82
CA LEU A 304 6.99 -1.83 -10.33
C LEU A 304 7.33 -0.79 -11.40
N ALA A 305 6.46 -0.60 -12.41
CA ALA A 305 6.66 0.37 -13.47
C ALA A 305 6.78 1.83 -12.96
N ARG A 306 6.06 2.18 -11.89
CA ARG A 306 6.15 3.52 -11.29
C ARG A 306 7.50 3.69 -10.59
N ASN A 307 7.88 2.73 -9.75
CA ASN A 307 9.13 2.79 -9.00
C ASN A 307 10.34 2.79 -9.92
N LEU A 308 10.31 2.01 -11.00
CA LEU A 308 11.31 2.06 -12.06
C LEU A 308 11.39 3.44 -12.71
N GLY A 309 10.25 4.00 -13.13
CA GLY A 309 10.22 5.33 -13.75
C GLY A 309 10.69 6.46 -12.82
N THR A 310 10.39 6.37 -11.51
CA THR A 310 10.94 7.30 -10.51
C THR A 310 12.44 7.13 -10.38
N THR A 311 12.94 5.90 -10.35
CA THR A 311 14.38 5.61 -10.25
C THR A 311 15.16 6.13 -11.44
N VAL A 312 14.70 5.86 -12.67
CA VAL A 312 15.32 6.38 -13.90
C VAL A 312 15.41 7.90 -13.87
N ARG A 313 14.30 8.59 -13.57
CA ARG A 313 14.29 10.07 -13.50
C ARG A 313 15.20 10.65 -12.43
N THR A 314 15.34 9.95 -11.30
CA THR A 314 16.23 10.38 -10.22
C THR A 314 17.69 10.21 -10.62
N LEU A 315 18.04 9.11 -11.28
CA LEU A 315 19.40 8.85 -11.77
C LEU A 315 19.81 9.86 -12.85
N GLU A 316 18.90 10.20 -13.77
CA GLU A 316 19.15 11.20 -14.82
C GLU A 316 19.49 12.57 -14.22
N ARG A 317 18.73 13.03 -13.22
CA ARG A 317 18.98 14.32 -12.54
C ARG A 317 20.29 14.35 -11.78
N SER A 318 20.62 13.29 -11.05
CA SER A 318 21.90 13.20 -10.32
C SER A 318 23.10 13.17 -11.26
N GLY A 319 22.96 12.62 -12.47
CA GLY A 319 24.00 12.61 -13.50
C GLY A 319 24.22 13.99 -14.16
N GLU A 320 23.19 14.83 -14.22
CA GLU A 320 23.28 16.21 -14.73
C GLU A 320 23.94 17.15 -13.72
N ASP A 321 23.66 16.98 -12.42
CA ASP A 321 24.28 17.77 -11.34
C ASP A 321 25.78 17.50 -11.19
N ASN A 322 26.24 16.27 -11.50
CA ASN A 322 27.67 15.90 -11.44
C ASN A 322 28.48 16.32 -12.69
N ARG A 323 27.82 16.92 -13.70
CA ARG A 323 28.44 17.43 -14.95
C ARG A 323 28.49 18.96 -15.00
N ARG A 324 28.03 19.65 -13.97
CA ARG A 324 28.14 21.10 -13.80
C ARG A 324 29.20 21.44 -12.76
#